data_AF-A0A3D1TYY9-F1
#
_entry.id   AF-A0A3D1TYY9-F1
#
_cell.length_a   1.000
_cell.length_b   1.000
_cell.length_c   1.000
_cell.angle_alpha   90.00
_cell.angle_beta   90.00
_cell.angle_gamma   90.00
#
_symmetry.space_group_name_H-M   'P 1'
#
loop_
_entity.id
_entity.type
_entity.pdbx_description
1 polymer ?
#
loop_
_entity_poly.entity_id
_entity_poly.type
_entity_poly.pdbx_seq_one_letter_code
_entity_poly.pdbx_strand_id
1 'polypeptide(L)'
;MVIYLMNHRSNADYVLVGYVLSGRVAISYAVGEWARTFPLEYIFKSFGAYFIRRKYREKLYHAVLERYVQLITRNGVTQGIFLEGGLSRDGKLGSAKIGLLDYLLGVARDPAMRHRLHVVPVAINYDRVLEDRSLLRELDAREGHQRPPRYVQLAEVLRYVWWNTARLVARRWKRYGRASVVIGEPFPLAPWLDQQDRETGGIFEISRPERLKRIQRLSDSVLERIAAIIPVTPVTLACAAIQSFDGDFVSHTSLISRMAEMRDVLHELNARMVHRDGAIDDIFDCAWRMLRMRRMLAKVGAGYAILPANRPLVSYYANSIAHLLGPFAEGVRARDSLPALERGGFG
;
A
#
# COMPACT_ATOMS: atom_id res chain seq x y z
N MET A 1 -13.86 -4.45 -20.57
CA MET A 1 -13.87 -4.65 -19.12
C MET A 1 -12.54 -4.21 -18.54
N VAL A 2 -12.58 -3.53 -17.40
CA VAL A 2 -11.41 -2.96 -16.74
C VAL A 2 -11.09 -3.75 -15.47
N ILE A 3 -9.81 -3.99 -15.24
CA ILE A 3 -9.26 -4.67 -14.07
C ILE A 3 -8.33 -3.67 -13.38
N TYR A 4 -8.71 -3.20 -12.20
CA TYR A 4 -7.88 -2.32 -11.38
C TYR A 4 -6.92 -3.16 -10.55
N LEU A 5 -5.62 -3.02 -10.82
CA LEU A 5 -4.56 -3.70 -10.09
C LEU A 5 -3.83 -2.68 -9.21
N MET A 6 -3.71 -2.98 -7.92
CA MET A 6 -3.36 -1.98 -6.91
C MET A 6 -2.35 -2.50 -5.89
N ASN A 7 -1.55 -1.59 -5.32
CA ASN A 7 -0.82 -1.85 -4.07
C ASN A 7 -1.77 -1.74 -2.86
N HIS A 8 -1.35 -2.27 -1.70
CA HIS A 8 -2.17 -2.36 -0.49
C HIS A 8 -1.40 -1.90 0.75
N ARG A 9 -1.82 -0.75 1.30
CA ARG A 9 -1.20 -0.09 2.46
C ARG A 9 -2.08 -0.13 3.71
N SER A 10 -3.40 -0.03 3.55
CA SER A 10 -4.34 0.06 4.68
C SER A 10 -5.63 -0.73 4.41
N ASN A 11 -6.33 -1.19 5.45
CA ASN A 11 -7.69 -1.71 5.26
C ASN A 11 -8.65 -0.61 4.81
N ALA A 12 -8.28 0.67 4.95
CA ALA A 12 -9.02 1.79 4.40
C ALA A 12 -8.95 1.87 2.87
N ASP A 13 -8.02 1.16 2.20
CA ASP A 13 -7.83 1.24 0.75
C ASP A 13 -9.12 0.88 -0.02
N TYR A 14 -9.87 -0.12 0.44
CA TYR A 14 -11.14 -0.52 -0.18
C TYR A 14 -12.14 0.66 -0.22
N VAL A 15 -12.23 1.40 0.88
CA VAL A 15 -13.13 2.55 1.01
C VAL A 15 -12.59 3.75 0.25
N LEU A 16 -11.28 4.01 0.33
CA LEU A 16 -10.64 5.12 -0.35
C LEU A 16 -10.81 5.02 -1.86
N VAL A 17 -10.53 3.86 -2.43
CA VAL A 17 -10.62 3.63 -3.87
C VAL A 17 -12.08 3.64 -4.30
N GLY A 18 -12.96 2.98 -3.55
CA GLY A 18 -14.40 3.03 -3.80
C GLY A 18 -14.93 4.46 -3.80
N TYR A 19 -14.45 5.31 -2.89
CA TYR A 19 -14.80 6.73 -2.84
C TYR A 19 -14.24 7.51 -4.04
N VAL A 20 -12.96 7.35 -4.38
CA VAL A 20 -12.32 8.04 -5.52
C VAL A 20 -12.98 7.68 -6.85
N LEU A 21 -13.46 6.44 -6.98
CA LEU A 21 -14.10 5.93 -8.19
C LEU A 21 -15.64 6.03 -8.14
N SER A 22 -16.19 6.46 -7.00
CA SER A 22 -17.62 6.69 -6.82
C SER A 22 -18.15 7.72 -7.82
N GLY A 23 -19.35 7.48 -8.33
CA GLY A 23 -19.97 8.31 -9.37
C GLY A 23 -19.46 8.07 -10.80
N ARG A 24 -18.44 7.23 -11.00
CA ARG A 24 -17.92 6.88 -12.34
C ARG A 24 -17.84 5.38 -12.60
N VAL A 25 -17.42 4.59 -11.60
CA VAL A 25 -17.21 3.13 -11.76
C VAL A 25 -17.62 2.40 -10.50
N ALA A 26 -18.44 1.35 -10.64
CA ALA A 26 -18.69 0.39 -9.56
C ALA A 26 -17.62 -0.71 -9.61
N ILE A 27 -16.86 -0.89 -8.53
CA ILE A 27 -15.77 -1.87 -8.45
C ILE A 27 -16.07 -2.93 -7.40
N SER A 28 -15.96 -4.19 -7.80
CA SER A 28 -16.01 -5.35 -6.92
C SER A 28 -14.60 -5.74 -6.45
N TYR A 29 -14.42 -5.90 -5.14
CA TYR A 29 -13.15 -6.28 -4.53
C TYR A 29 -13.20 -7.66 -3.87
N ALA A 30 -12.06 -8.36 -3.87
CA ALA A 30 -11.85 -9.52 -3.01
C ALA A 30 -11.40 -9.12 -1.60
N VAL A 31 -12.27 -9.27 -0.61
CA VAL A 31 -12.01 -8.90 0.80
C VAL A 31 -11.64 -10.13 1.62
N GLY A 32 -10.73 -9.99 2.58
CA GLY A 32 -10.37 -11.09 3.48
C GLY A 32 -11.50 -11.47 4.46
N GLU A 33 -11.49 -12.71 4.94
CA GLU A 33 -12.49 -13.22 5.91
C GLU A 33 -12.60 -12.41 7.21
N TRP A 34 -11.55 -11.68 7.61
CA TRP A 34 -11.56 -10.84 8.81
C TRP A 34 -12.68 -9.78 8.81
N ALA A 35 -13.12 -9.35 7.62
CA ALA A 35 -14.18 -8.36 7.46
C ALA A 35 -15.59 -8.96 7.44
N ARG A 36 -15.74 -10.28 7.61
CA ARG A 36 -17.03 -10.96 7.82
C ARG A 36 -17.51 -10.80 9.25
N THR A 37 -17.61 -9.56 9.69
CA THR A 37 -18.11 -9.17 11.02
C THR A 37 -19.10 -8.03 10.86
N PHE A 38 -20.14 -8.00 11.69
CA PHE A 38 -21.10 -6.90 11.70
C PHE A 38 -20.42 -5.63 12.26
N PRO A 39 -20.61 -4.43 11.67
CA PRO A 39 -21.41 -4.09 10.47
C PRO A 39 -20.61 -4.11 9.15
N LEU A 40 -19.31 -4.38 9.19
CA LEU A 40 -18.40 -4.32 8.04
C LEU A 40 -18.85 -5.22 6.87
N GLU A 41 -19.39 -6.40 7.18
CA GLU A 41 -19.87 -7.33 6.15
C GLU A 41 -20.92 -6.70 5.24
N TYR A 42 -21.88 -5.98 5.81
CA TYR A 42 -22.95 -5.33 5.05
C TYR A 42 -22.40 -4.20 4.18
N ILE A 43 -21.49 -3.40 4.74
CA ILE A 43 -20.85 -2.29 4.03
C ILE A 43 -20.08 -2.82 2.82
N PHE A 44 -19.21 -3.82 2.99
CA PHE A 44 -18.43 -4.37 1.88
C PHE A 44 -19.30 -5.03 0.80
N LYS A 45 -20.34 -5.77 1.19
CA LYS A 45 -21.30 -6.33 0.21
C LYS A 45 -22.05 -5.26 -0.56
N SER A 46 -22.40 -4.13 0.09
CA SER A 46 -23.08 -3.02 -0.59
C SER A 46 -22.22 -2.35 -1.67
N PHE A 47 -20.89 -2.42 -1.53
CA PHE A 47 -19.93 -2.01 -2.56
C PHE A 47 -19.63 -3.10 -3.60
N GLY A 48 -20.36 -4.22 -3.59
CA GLY A 48 -20.15 -5.32 -4.53
C GLY A 48 -18.92 -6.19 -4.22
N ALA A 49 -18.37 -6.11 -3.02
CA ALA A 49 -17.23 -6.93 -2.63
C ALA A 49 -17.62 -8.38 -2.28
N TYR A 50 -16.69 -9.30 -2.50
CA TYR A 50 -16.85 -10.72 -2.14
C TYR A 50 -15.72 -11.18 -1.22
N PHE A 51 -16.01 -12.15 -0.35
CA PHE A 51 -15.08 -12.60 0.68
C PHE A 51 -14.24 -13.79 0.23
N ILE A 52 -12.94 -13.76 0.53
CA ILE A 52 -11.99 -14.83 0.23
C ILE A 52 -11.30 -15.37 1.49
N ARG A 53 -11.21 -16.70 1.56
CA ARG A 53 -10.45 -17.46 2.55
C ARG A 53 -9.07 -17.82 2.03
N ARG A 54 -8.11 -16.92 2.21
CA ARG A 54 -6.73 -17.04 1.66
C ARG A 54 -5.97 -18.29 2.13
N LYS A 55 -6.27 -18.80 3.32
CA LYS A 55 -5.58 -19.97 3.92
C LYS A 55 -6.30 -21.30 3.67
N TYR A 56 -7.47 -21.28 3.04
CA TYR A 56 -8.25 -22.49 2.80
C TYR A 56 -7.71 -23.22 1.56
N ARG A 57 -7.34 -24.49 1.71
CA ARG A 57 -6.65 -25.29 0.67
C ARG A 57 -7.56 -26.26 -0.08
N GLU A 58 -8.83 -26.30 0.31
CA GLU A 58 -9.83 -27.23 -0.22
C GLU A 58 -10.12 -26.95 -1.70
N LYS A 59 -10.11 -27.99 -2.53
CA LYS A 59 -10.14 -27.86 -4.00
C LYS A 59 -11.49 -27.34 -4.50
N LEU A 60 -12.60 -27.80 -3.92
CA LEU A 60 -13.94 -27.38 -4.31
C LEU A 60 -14.13 -25.88 -4.06
N TYR A 61 -13.70 -25.38 -2.91
CA TYR A 61 -13.70 -23.94 -2.63
C TYR A 61 -13.01 -23.12 -3.72
N HIS A 62 -11.82 -23.53 -4.16
CA HIS A 62 -11.08 -22.82 -5.21
C HIS A 62 -11.75 -22.93 -6.57
N ALA A 63 -12.34 -24.08 -6.91
CA ALA A 63 -13.10 -24.24 -8.15
C ALA A 63 -14.36 -23.35 -8.18
N VAL A 64 -15.10 -23.28 -7.06
CA VAL A 64 -16.27 -22.40 -6.93
C VAL A 64 -15.85 -20.94 -7.00
N LEU A 65 -14.79 -20.55 -6.30
CA LEU A 65 -14.25 -19.19 -6.34
C LEU A 65 -13.81 -18.81 -7.76
N GLU A 66 -13.11 -19.70 -8.46
CA GLU A 66 -12.69 -19.48 -9.85
C GLU A 66 -13.90 -19.24 -10.75
N ARG A 67 -14.93 -20.10 -10.68
CA ARG A 67 -16.15 -19.95 -11.49
C ARG A 67 -16.92 -18.69 -11.15
N TYR A 68 -16.99 -18.32 -9.86
CA TYR A 68 -17.61 -17.07 -9.43
C TYR A 68 -16.90 -15.85 -10.04
N VAL A 69 -15.56 -15.79 -9.94
CA VAL A 69 -14.77 -14.68 -10.51
C VAL A 69 -14.95 -14.59 -12.02
N GLN A 70 -14.96 -15.73 -12.72
CA GLN A 70 -15.22 -15.77 -14.16
C GLN A 70 -16.64 -15.30 -14.51
N LEU A 71 -17.64 -15.70 -13.73
CA LEU A 71 -19.04 -15.31 -13.94
C LEU A 71 -19.22 -13.79 -13.81
N ILE A 72 -18.77 -13.19 -12.70
CA ILE A 72 -18.92 -11.73 -12.49
C ILE A 72 -18.14 -10.93 -13.53
N THR A 73 -16.97 -11.45 -13.95
CA THR A 73 -16.15 -10.87 -15.02
C THR A 73 -16.88 -10.89 -16.36
N ARG A 74 -17.47 -12.02 -16.76
CA ARG A 74 -18.25 -12.11 -18.00
C ARG A 74 -19.47 -11.20 -18.01
N ASN A 75 -20.09 -10.98 -16.85
CA ASN A 75 -21.20 -10.04 -16.68
C ASN A 75 -20.76 -8.57 -16.59
N GLY A 76 -19.49 -8.26 -16.87
CA GLY A 76 -19.00 -6.88 -16.97
C GLY A 76 -18.75 -6.18 -15.64
N VAL A 77 -18.77 -6.90 -14.52
CA VAL A 77 -18.44 -6.32 -13.21
C VAL A 77 -16.95 -5.98 -13.20
N THR A 78 -16.65 -4.69 -12.99
CA THR A 78 -15.26 -4.21 -12.88
C THR A 78 -14.59 -4.81 -11.65
N GLN A 79 -13.39 -5.36 -11.83
CA GLN A 79 -12.68 -6.07 -10.78
C GLN A 79 -11.57 -5.20 -10.19
N GLY A 80 -11.47 -5.15 -8.86
CA GLY A 80 -10.37 -4.53 -8.12
C GLY A 80 -9.56 -5.59 -7.36
N ILE A 81 -8.27 -5.69 -7.64
CA ILE A 81 -7.36 -6.68 -7.03
C ILE A 81 -6.15 -5.97 -6.42
N PHE A 82 -5.97 -6.20 -5.11
CA PHE A 82 -4.75 -5.85 -4.40
C PHE A 82 -3.67 -6.90 -4.65
N LEU A 83 -2.68 -6.57 -5.49
CA LEU A 83 -1.69 -7.54 -5.97
C LEU A 83 -0.83 -8.11 -4.84
N GLU A 84 -0.51 -7.34 -3.80
CA GLU A 84 0.32 -7.80 -2.69
C GLU A 84 -0.35 -8.91 -1.85
N GLY A 85 -1.68 -9.07 -1.95
CA GLY A 85 -2.44 -10.09 -1.23
C GLY A 85 -2.39 -9.98 0.30
N GLY A 86 -1.93 -8.84 0.83
CA GLY A 86 -1.81 -8.50 2.25
C GLY A 86 -1.35 -7.06 2.41
N LEU A 87 -1.46 -6.52 3.62
CA LEU A 87 -0.95 -5.18 3.94
C LEU A 87 0.58 -5.20 3.99
N SER A 88 1.19 -4.17 3.42
CA SER A 88 2.62 -3.91 3.62
C SER A 88 2.91 -3.61 5.09
N ARG A 89 3.81 -4.38 5.69
CA ARG A 89 4.13 -4.25 7.11
C ARG A 89 5.27 -3.28 7.40
N ASP A 90 6.24 -3.21 6.50
CA ASP A 90 7.48 -2.42 6.60
C ASP A 90 7.43 -1.17 5.71
N GLY A 91 6.32 -0.95 5.01
CA GLY A 91 6.16 0.16 4.07
C GLY A 91 6.72 -0.12 2.68
N LYS A 92 7.40 -1.26 2.45
CA LYS A 92 7.87 -1.66 1.11
C LYS A 92 6.74 -2.24 0.28
N LEU A 93 6.85 -2.19 -1.04
CA LEU A 93 5.95 -2.94 -1.93
C LEU A 93 6.23 -4.44 -1.79
N GLY A 94 5.18 -5.21 -1.47
CA GLY A 94 5.22 -6.66 -1.39
C GLY A 94 5.22 -7.35 -2.76
N SER A 95 5.49 -8.65 -2.75
CA SER A 95 5.42 -9.50 -3.95
C SER A 95 3.98 -9.78 -4.37
N ALA A 96 3.76 -9.86 -5.69
CA ALA A 96 2.44 -10.15 -6.24
C ALA A 96 1.92 -11.55 -5.85
N LYS A 97 0.62 -11.62 -5.59
CA LYS A 97 -0.17 -12.83 -5.35
C LYS A 97 -1.12 -13.04 -6.52
N ILE A 98 -0.75 -13.96 -7.38
CA ILE A 98 -1.33 -14.15 -8.71
C ILE A 98 -2.58 -15.03 -8.78
N GLY A 99 -2.97 -15.70 -7.69
CA GLY A 99 -4.04 -16.71 -7.73
C GLY A 99 -5.39 -16.16 -8.20
N LEU A 100 -5.76 -14.95 -7.77
CA LEU A 100 -7.02 -14.33 -8.19
C LEU A 100 -6.96 -13.83 -9.64
N LEU A 101 -5.80 -13.34 -10.07
CA LEU A 101 -5.58 -12.91 -11.44
C LEU A 101 -5.63 -14.10 -12.41
N ASP A 102 -5.08 -15.27 -12.03
CA ASP A 102 -5.20 -16.54 -12.77
C ASP A 102 -6.67 -16.92 -13.01
N TYR A 103 -7.51 -16.86 -11.96
CA TYR A 103 -8.94 -17.14 -12.09
C TYR A 103 -9.65 -16.18 -13.04
N LEU A 104 -9.35 -14.88 -12.93
CA LEU A 104 -9.92 -13.85 -13.79
C LEU A 104 -9.51 -14.05 -15.25
N LEU A 105 -8.22 -14.24 -15.52
CA LEU A 105 -7.69 -14.40 -16.87
C LEU A 105 -8.29 -15.61 -17.60
N GLY A 106 -8.77 -16.62 -16.88
CA GLY A 106 -9.48 -17.77 -17.47
C GLY A 106 -10.68 -17.40 -18.36
N VAL A 107 -11.27 -16.22 -18.20
CA VAL A 107 -12.32 -15.73 -19.12
C VAL A 107 -11.81 -15.44 -20.53
N ALA A 108 -10.51 -15.21 -20.71
CA ALA A 108 -9.87 -14.92 -21.99
C ALA A 108 -9.69 -16.16 -22.88
N ARG A 109 -10.15 -17.34 -22.41
CA ARG A 109 -10.43 -18.50 -23.27
C ARG A 109 -11.51 -18.19 -24.31
N ASP A 110 -12.41 -17.26 -24.00
CA ASP A 110 -13.36 -16.71 -24.97
C ASP A 110 -12.70 -15.55 -25.74
N PRO A 111 -12.54 -15.65 -27.08
CA PRO A 111 -11.94 -14.59 -27.90
C PRO A 111 -12.66 -13.24 -27.78
N ALA A 112 -13.99 -13.24 -27.63
CA ALA A 112 -14.76 -12.01 -27.49
C ALA A 112 -14.43 -11.28 -26.18
N MET A 113 -14.14 -12.03 -25.11
CA MET A 113 -13.71 -11.46 -23.84
C MET A 113 -12.25 -11.00 -23.89
N ARG A 114 -11.37 -11.76 -24.55
CA ARG A 114 -9.92 -11.48 -24.65
C ARG A 114 -9.64 -10.04 -25.07
N HIS A 115 -10.23 -9.57 -26.16
CA HIS A 115 -9.99 -8.22 -26.70
C HIS A 115 -10.58 -7.10 -25.85
N ARG A 116 -11.42 -7.43 -24.86
CA ARG A 116 -12.08 -6.44 -24.00
C ARG A 116 -11.34 -6.24 -22.67
N LEU A 117 -10.35 -7.07 -22.31
CA LEU A 117 -9.67 -6.99 -21.03
C LEU A 117 -8.59 -5.90 -21.02
N HIS A 118 -8.75 -4.92 -20.12
CA HIS A 118 -7.78 -3.86 -19.86
C HIS A 118 -7.36 -3.88 -18.40
N VAL A 119 -6.07 -3.69 -18.16
CA VAL A 119 -5.52 -3.50 -16.81
C VAL A 119 -5.28 -2.02 -16.57
N VAL A 120 -5.68 -1.53 -15.41
CA VAL A 120 -5.42 -0.18 -14.93
C VAL A 120 -4.58 -0.28 -13.65
N PRO A 121 -3.31 0.12 -13.68
CA PRO A 121 -2.49 0.19 -12.48
C PRO A 121 -2.95 1.36 -11.61
N VAL A 122 -3.09 1.14 -10.31
CA VAL A 122 -3.44 2.20 -9.36
C VAL A 122 -2.49 2.16 -8.17
N ALA A 123 -1.93 3.31 -7.86
CA ALA A 123 -1.05 3.46 -6.72
C ALA A 123 -1.68 4.30 -5.61
N ILE A 124 -1.47 3.86 -4.37
CA ILE A 124 -2.03 4.45 -3.16
C ILE A 124 -0.91 4.72 -2.18
N ASN A 125 -0.91 5.92 -1.59
CA ASN A 125 -0.03 6.27 -0.49
C ASN A 125 -0.69 7.23 0.52
N TYR A 126 -0.13 7.29 1.74
CA TYR A 126 -0.73 8.00 2.87
C TYR A 126 0.30 8.84 3.63
N ASP A 127 -0.15 10.00 4.12
CA ASP A 127 0.56 10.70 5.21
C ASP A 127 0.45 9.96 6.53
N ARG A 128 -0.59 9.12 6.68
CA ARG A 128 -0.83 8.31 7.88
C ARG A 128 -1.65 7.07 7.55
N VAL A 129 -1.04 5.90 7.72
CA VAL A 129 -1.72 4.61 7.73
C VAL A 129 -2.29 4.36 9.13
N LEU A 130 -3.54 3.91 9.23
CA LEU A 130 -4.21 3.70 10.52
C LEU A 130 -3.61 2.51 11.28
N GLU A 131 -3.18 1.49 10.53
CA GLU A 131 -2.69 0.21 11.03
C GLU A 131 -1.17 0.15 11.25
N ASP A 132 -0.41 1.18 10.89
CA ASP A 132 1.06 1.13 10.83
C ASP A 132 1.73 0.59 12.11
N ARG A 133 1.31 1.05 13.29
CA ARG A 133 1.84 0.58 14.58
C ARG A 133 1.49 -0.88 14.87
N SER A 134 0.33 -1.36 14.40
CA SER A 134 -0.05 -2.77 14.55
C SER A 134 0.74 -3.64 13.57
N LEU A 135 0.94 -3.14 12.35
CA LEU A 135 1.68 -3.82 11.30
C LEU A 135 3.17 -3.96 11.63
N LEU A 136 3.80 -2.93 12.21
CA LEU A 136 5.17 -2.99 12.71
C LEU A 136 5.30 -4.00 13.86
N ARG A 137 4.35 -4.02 14.80
CA ARG A 137 4.34 -5.04 15.87
C ARG A 137 4.17 -6.46 15.33
N GLU A 138 3.42 -6.65 14.24
CA GLU A 138 3.34 -7.95 13.57
C GLU A 138 4.65 -8.38 12.91
N LEU A 139 5.45 -7.44 12.40
CA LEU A 139 6.81 -7.71 11.90
C LEU A 139 7.72 -8.13 13.04
N ASP A 140 7.80 -7.32 14.10
CA ASP A 140 8.65 -7.61 15.26
C ASP A 140 8.36 -9.02 15.82
N ALA A 141 7.07 -9.38 15.90
CA ALA A 141 6.63 -10.69 16.37
C ALA A 141 6.97 -11.86 15.42
N ARG A 142 7.14 -11.61 14.12
CA ARG A 142 7.61 -12.63 13.16
C ARG A 142 9.12 -12.81 13.21
N GLU A 143 9.84 -11.77 13.64
CA GLU A 143 11.29 -11.77 13.85
C GLU A 143 11.69 -12.35 15.22
N GLY A 144 10.74 -12.96 15.95
CA GLY A 144 11.01 -13.70 17.19
C GLY A 144 10.69 -12.94 18.48
N HIS A 145 10.19 -11.71 18.41
CA HIS A 145 9.85 -10.93 19.60
C HIS A 145 8.48 -11.34 20.19
N GLN A 146 8.35 -11.29 21.52
CA GLN A 146 7.14 -11.72 22.21
C GLN A 146 5.92 -10.88 21.82
N ARG A 147 4.81 -11.55 21.48
CA ARG A 147 3.54 -10.87 21.22
C ARG A 147 2.96 -10.31 22.52
N PRO A 148 2.53 -9.04 22.55
CA PRO A 148 1.80 -8.54 23.70
C PRO A 148 0.48 -9.31 23.85
N PRO A 149 0.08 -9.67 25.07
CA PRO A 149 -1.12 -10.47 25.31
C PRO A 149 -2.40 -9.77 24.85
N ARG A 150 -3.43 -10.56 24.50
CA ARG A 150 -4.67 -10.09 23.83
C ARG A 150 -5.39 -8.95 24.56
N TYR A 151 -5.32 -8.90 25.89
CA TYR A 151 -5.94 -7.85 26.69
C TYR A 151 -5.31 -6.46 26.47
N VAL A 152 -3.99 -6.40 26.22
CA VAL A 152 -3.28 -5.14 25.92
C VAL A 152 -3.72 -4.60 24.55
N GLN A 153 -3.88 -5.49 23.57
CA GLN A 153 -4.35 -5.13 22.24
C GLN A 153 -5.78 -4.59 22.29
N LEU A 154 -6.67 -5.23 23.07
CA LEU A 154 -8.04 -4.77 23.26
C LEU A 154 -8.10 -3.42 23.99
N ALA A 155 -7.31 -3.23 25.05
CA ALA A 155 -7.22 -1.97 25.78
C ALA A 155 -6.73 -0.82 24.90
N GLU A 156 -5.80 -1.07 23.97
CA GLU A 156 -5.36 -0.07 23.00
C GLU A 156 -6.45 0.31 22.00
N VAL A 157 -7.20 -0.66 21.47
CA VAL A 157 -8.33 -0.39 20.58
C VAL A 157 -9.39 0.41 21.31
N LEU A 158 -9.76 0.01 22.53
CA LEU A 158 -10.74 0.74 23.35
C LEU A 158 -10.28 2.15 23.67
N ARG A 159 -9.01 2.33 24.04
CA ARG A 159 -8.41 3.65 24.26
C ARG A 159 -8.41 4.48 22.97
N TYR A 160 -8.08 3.88 21.83
CA TYR A 160 -8.11 4.56 20.54
C TYR A 160 -9.54 5.02 20.18
N VAL A 161 -10.52 4.13 20.29
CA VAL A 161 -11.94 4.44 20.05
C VAL A 161 -12.38 5.56 20.99
N TRP A 162 -12.16 5.41 22.30
CA TRP A 162 -12.50 6.42 23.31
C TRP A 162 -11.89 7.78 23.00
N TRP A 163 -10.59 7.85 22.68
CA TRP A 163 -9.92 9.11 22.36
C TRP A 163 -10.43 9.74 21.06
N ASN A 164 -10.78 8.95 20.03
CA ASN A 164 -11.34 9.50 18.80
C ASN A 164 -12.79 9.96 19.00
N THR A 165 -13.60 9.22 19.78
CA THR A 165 -14.96 9.63 20.17
C THR A 165 -14.94 10.90 21.00
N ALA A 166 -14.05 11.00 21.99
CA ALA A 166 -13.87 12.21 22.79
C ALA A 166 -13.44 13.42 21.95
N ARG A 167 -12.59 13.22 20.94
CA ARG A 167 -12.19 14.28 20.00
C ARG A 167 -13.33 14.70 19.06
N LEU A 168 -14.19 13.74 18.68
CA LEU A 168 -15.39 14.01 17.89
C LEU A 168 -16.39 14.85 18.67
N VAL A 169 -16.68 14.46 19.91
CA VAL A 169 -17.56 15.23 20.81
C VAL A 169 -16.98 16.62 21.10
N ALA A 170 -15.67 16.73 21.28
CA ALA A 170 -15.00 18.00 21.54
C ALA A 170 -14.85 18.92 20.31
N ARG A 171 -15.33 18.52 19.11
CA ARG A 171 -15.13 19.23 17.82
C ARG A 171 -13.67 19.59 17.50
N ARG A 172 -12.70 18.95 18.17
CA ARG A 172 -11.25 19.15 17.98
C ARG A 172 -10.71 18.20 16.90
N TRP A 173 -11.44 18.05 15.81
CA TRP A 173 -11.00 17.23 14.69
C TRP A 173 -9.75 17.85 14.09
N LYS A 174 -8.62 17.16 14.26
CA LYS A 174 -7.38 17.50 13.57
C LYS A 174 -7.37 16.73 12.25
N ARG A 175 -7.02 17.41 11.15
CA ARG A 175 -6.83 16.80 9.83
C ARG A 175 -5.91 15.56 10.00
N TYR A 176 -6.39 14.39 9.61
CA TYR A 176 -5.77 13.09 9.94
C TYR A 176 -4.66 12.66 8.98
N GLY A 177 -4.17 13.59 8.16
CA GLY A 177 -3.29 13.36 7.02
C GLY A 177 -4.05 13.41 5.69
N ARG A 178 -3.33 13.25 4.58
CA ARG A 178 -3.91 13.01 3.25
C ARG A 178 -3.72 11.55 2.85
N ALA A 179 -4.67 11.04 2.08
CA ALA A 179 -4.54 9.82 1.32
C ALA A 179 -4.54 10.21 -0.17
N SER A 180 -3.63 9.64 -0.94
CA SER A 180 -3.46 9.99 -2.35
C SER A 180 -3.60 8.74 -3.19
N VAL A 181 -4.37 8.84 -4.27
CA VAL A 181 -4.60 7.78 -5.25
C VAL A 181 -4.19 8.32 -6.62
N VAL A 182 -3.36 7.57 -7.32
CA VAL A 182 -2.97 7.85 -8.70
C VAL A 182 -3.43 6.70 -9.57
N ILE A 183 -4.25 7.01 -10.57
CA ILE A 183 -4.71 6.06 -11.59
C ILE A 183 -3.74 6.18 -12.77
N GLY A 184 -3.07 5.09 -13.11
CA GLY A 184 -2.14 5.03 -14.23
C GLY A 184 -2.85 4.76 -15.56
N GLU A 185 -2.04 4.69 -16.62
CA GLU A 185 -2.53 4.46 -17.98
C GLU A 185 -3.09 3.04 -18.14
N PRO A 186 -4.33 2.88 -18.62
CA PRO A 186 -4.89 1.58 -18.97
C PRO A 186 -4.11 0.93 -20.11
N PHE A 187 -3.88 -0.37 -20.04
CA PHE A 187 -3.30 -1.13 -21.16
C PHE A 187 -4.08 -2.42 -21.45
N PRO A 188 -4.21 -2.80 -22.74
CA PRO A 188 -4.92 -4.01 -23.13
C PRO A 188 -4.11 -5.27 -22.79
N LEU A 189 -4.80 -6.34 -22.38
CA LEU A 189 -4.16 -7.64 -22.12
C LEU A 189 -4.04 -8.54 -23.35
N ALA A 190 -4.81 -8.27 -24.42
CA ALA A 190 -4.81 -9.09 -25.62
C ALA A 190 -3.41 -9.27 -26.25
N PRO A 191 -2.58 -8.22 -26.43
CA PRO A 191 -1.25 -8.40 -27.00
C PRO A 191 -0.36 -9.34 -26.18
N TRP A 192 -0.45 -9.26 -24.85
CA TRP A 192 0.27 -10.15 -23.96
C TRP A 192 -0.25 -11.59 -24.08
N LEU A 193 -1.56 -11.81 -24.05
CA LEU A 193 -2.16 -13.14 -24.22
C LEU A 193 -1.77 -13.79 -25.56
N ASP A 194 -1.80 -13.03 -26.65
CA ASP A 194 -1.46 -13.53 -27.98
C ASP A 194 0.03 -13.88 -28.08
N GLN A 195 0.90 -13.13 -27.40
CA GLN A 195 2.31 -13.50 -27.27
C GLN A 195 2.47 -14.82 -26.50
N GLN A 196 1.79 -14.98 -25.38
CA GLN A 196 1.88 -16.21 -24.59
C GLN A 196 1.36 -17.43 -25.37
N ASP A 197 0.28 -17.27 -26.14
CA ASP A 197 -0.25 -18.34 -26.98
C ASP A 197 0.74 -18.77 -28.07
N ARG A 198 1.45 -17.83 -28.71
CA ARG A 198 2.51 -18.15 -29.69
C ARG A 198 3.69 -18.91 -29.06
N GLU A 199 4.06 -18.57 -27.83
CA GLU A 199 5.18 -19.21 -27.13
C GLU A 199 4.85 -20.59 -26.56
N THR A 200 3.58 -20.87 -26.25
CA THR A 200 3.19 -22.11 -25.52
C THR A 200 2.16 -22.97 -26.23
N GLY A 201 1.67 -22.57 -27.40
CA GLY A 201 0.52 -23.21 -28.06
C GLY A 201 -0.82 -22.96 -27.36
N GLY A 202 -0.88 -21.96 -26.47
CA GLY A 202 -2.06 -21.62 -25.67
C GLY A 202 -1.75 -21.53 -24.18
N ILE A 203 -1.82 -20.33 -23.58
CA ILE A 203 -1.47 -20.13 -22.16
C ILE A 203 -2.37 -20.91 -21.20
N PHE A 204 -3.60 -21.25 -21.62
CA PHE A 204 -4.54 -21.98 -20.79
C PHE A 204 -4.47 -23.50 -20.95
N GLU A 205 -3.69 -24.00 -21.92
CA GLU A 205 -3.51 -25.43 -22.21
C GLU A 205 -2.28 -26.01 -21.49
N ILE A 206 -1.33 -25.16 -21.09
CA ILE A 206 -0.19 -25.59 -20.27
C ILE A 206 -0.60 -25.89 -18.81
N SER A 207 0.29 -26.60 -18.11
CA SER A 207 0.11 -26.89 -16.69
C SER A 207 -0.06 -25.61 -15.85
N ARG A 208 -0.92 -25.66 -14.84
CA ARG A 208 -1.18 -24.51 -13.95
C ARG A 208 0.11 -23.94 -13.32
N PRO A 209 1.07 -24.74 -12.82
CA PRO A 209 2.32 -24.18 -12.27
C PRO A 209 3.11 -23.34 -13.29
N GLU A 210 3.17 -23.79 -14.54
CA GLU A 210 3.87 -23.05 -15.60
C GLU A 210 3.13 -21.77 -16.00
N ARG A 211 1.79 -21.85 -16.10
CA ARG A 211 0.94 -20.68 -16.31
C ARG A 211 1.11 -19.64 -15.21
N LEU A 212 1.16 -20.06 -13.95
CA LEU A 212 1.36 -19.18 -12.80
C LEU A 212 2.71 -18.45 -12.86
N LYS A 213 3.80 -19.08 -13.31
CA LYS A 213 5.08 -18.37 -13.50
C LYS A 213 4.97 -17.24 -14.53
N ARG A 214 4.23 -17.45 -15.62
CA ARG A 214 4.01 -16.42 -16.66
C ARG A 214 3.14 -15.28 -16.16
N ILE A 215 2.07 -15.61 -15.42
CA ILE A 215 1.21 -14.61 -14.76
C ILE A 215 1.98 -13.83 -13.67
N GLN A 216 2.93 -14.46 -13.00
CA GLN A 216 3.83 -13.78 -12.07
C GLN A 216 4.61 -12.68 -12.77
N ARG A 217 5.24 -12.95 -13.92
CA ARG A 217 5.96 -11.93 -14.70
C ARG A 217 5.06 -10.76 -15.13
N LEU A 218 3.83 -11.05 -15.55
CA LEU A 218 2.84 -10.00 -15.85
C LEU A 218 2.54 -9.16 -14.62
N SER A 219 2.34 -9.81 -13.47
CA SER A 219 2.01 -9.13 -12.22
C SER A 219 3.16 -8.30 -11.68
N ASP A 220 4.39 -8.77 -11.85
CA ASP A 220 5.61 -8.04 -11.48
C ASP A 220 5.76 -6.79 -12.37
N SER A 221 5.54 -6.90 -13.68
CA SER A 221 5.51 -5.75 -14.60
C SER A 221 4.41 -4.74 -14.23
N VAL A 222 3.23 -5.21 -13.79
CA VAL A 222 2.18 -4.32 -13.28
C VAL A 222 2.62 -3.64 -11.99
N LEU A 223 3.26 -4.37 -11.07
CA LEU A 223 3.78 -3.79 -9.82
C LEU A 223 4.86 -2.74 -10.10
N GLU A 224 5.71 -2.92 -11.10
CA GLU A 224 6.67 -1.89 -11.53
C GLU A 224 5.96 -0.62 -12.02
N ARG A 225 4.91 -0.77 -12.84
CA ARG A 225 4.07 0.36 -13.27
C ARG A 225 3.39 1.06 -12.10
N ILE A 226 2.90 0.30 -11.12
CA ILE A 226 2.32 0.85 -9.87
C ILE A 226 3.40 1.56 -9.06
N ALA A 227 4.57 0.95 -8.91
CA ALA A 227 5.69 1.49 -8.16
C ALA A 227 6.12 2.86 -8.69
N ALA A 228 6.23 3.00 -10.02
CA ALA A 228 6.60 4.24 -10.70
C ALA A 228 5.61 5.39 -10.47
N ILE A 229 4.34 5.09 -10.20
CA ILE A 229 3.29 6.10 -10.02
C ILE A 229 2.84 6.27 -8.56
N ILE A 230 3.54 5.66 -7.59
CA ILE A 230 3.26 5.87 -6.17
C ILE A 230 3.33 7.35 -5.83
N PRO A 231 2.26 7.95 -5.27
CA PRO A 231 2.27 9.34 -4.90
C PRO A 231 3.21 9.57 -3.70
N VAL A 232 4.15 10.50 -3.85
CA VAL A 232 5.02 11.00 -2.78
C VAL A 232 4.25 12.07 -2.01
N THR A 233 3.97 11.78 -0.74
CA THR A 233 3.31 12.72 0.15
C THR A 233 4.34 13.53 0.97
N PRO A 234 3.93 14.66 1.58
CA PRO A 234 4.84 15.43 2.43
C PRO A 234 5.47 14.61 3.55
N VAL A 235 4.71 13.71 4.20
CA VAL A 235 5.24 12.86 5.27
C VAL A 235 6.25 11.86 4.73
N THR A 236 5.98 11.20 3.60
CA THR A 236 6.90 10.20 3.04
C THR A 236 8.21 10.85 2.58
N LEU A 237 8.15 12.05 1.99
CA LEU A 237 9.33 12.82 1.61
C LEU A 237 10.17 13.22 2.83
N ALA A 238 9.53 13.79 3.85
CA ALA A 238 10.21 14.18 5.08
C ALA A 238 10.83 12.96 5.79
N CYS A 239 10.11 11.84 5.88
CA CYS A 239 10.64 10.61 6.47
C CYS A 239 11.83 10.05 5.68
N ALA A 240 11.78 10.06 4.34
CA ALA A 240 12.92 9.66 3.52
C ALA A 240 14.14 10.56 3.74
N ALA A 241 13.95 11.87 3.77
CA ALA A 241 15.03 12.82 4.04
C ALA A 241 15.67 12.56 5.42
N ILE A 242 14.85 12.40 6.47
CA ILE A 242 15.31 12.07 7.82
C ILE A 242 16.07 10.73 7.86
N GLN A 243 15.54 9.73 7.16
CA GLN A 243 16.14 8.40 7.08
C GLN A 243 17.51 8.42 6.40
N SER A 244 17.78 9.39 5.53
CA SER A 244 19.05 9.52 4.80
C SER A 244 20.21 10.15 5.58
N PHE A 245 19.98 10.59 6.83
CA PHE A 245 21.03 11.07 7.74
C PHE A 245 21.47 9.97 8.69
N ASP A 246 22.71 10.00 9.19
CA ASP A 246 23.21 8.97 10.12
C ASP A 246 22.80 9.19 11.58
N GLY A 247 22.38 10.41 11.96
CA GLY A 247 22.02 10.78 13.33
C GLY A 247 20.53 10.74 13.69
N ASP A 248 20.23 10.71 14.98
CA ASP A 248 18.85 10.86 15.52
C ASP A 248 18.47 12.32 15.80
N PHE A 249 19.33 13.27 15.42
CA PHE A 249 19.06 14.70 15.38
C PHE A 249 19.40 15.25 14.00
N VAL A 250 18.53 16.12 13.48
CA VAL A 250 18.71 16.79 12.19
C VAL A 250 18.39 18.27 12.34
N SER A 251 19.26 19.16 11.85
CA SER A 251 19.00 20.60 11.85
C SER A 251 17.87 20.94 10.87
N HIS A 252 17.13 22.03 11.11
CA HIS A 252 16.09 22.47 10.18
C HIS A 252 16.64 22.72 8.77
N THR A 253 17.76 23.44 8.68
CA THR A 253 18.40 23.79 7.40
C THR A 253 18.85 22.57 6.61
N SER A 254 19.50 21.60 7.26
CA SER A 254 19.93 20.35 6.60
C SER A 254 18.74 19.52 6.15
N LEU A 255 17.68 19.43 6.97
CA LEU A 255 16.48 18.68 6.61
C LEU A 255 15.79 19.28 5.38
N ILE A 256 15.62 20.61 5.36
CA ILE A 256 15.01 21.32 4.24
C ILE A 256 15.85 21.16 2.97
N SER A 257 17.18 21.30 3.06
CA SER A 257 18.09 21.07 1.92
C SER A 257 17.94 19.66 1.36
N ARG A 258 17.98 18.63 2.22
CA ARG A 258 17.85 17.23 1.79
C ARG A 258 16.48 16.92 1.19
N MET A 259 15.41 17.51 1.74
CA MET A 259 14.08 17.38 1.15
C MET A 259 14.00 18.04 -0.24
N ALA A 260 14.66 19.19 -0.44
CA ALA A 260 14.73 19.86 -1.73
C ALA A 260 15.51 19.02 -2.75
N GLU A 261 16.71 18.53 -2.39
CA GLU A 261 17.51 17.62 -3.22
C GLU A 261 16.71 16.38 -3.66
N MET A 262 16.00 15.73 -2.72
CA MET A 262 15.15 14.58 -3.04
C MET A 262 13.96 14.96 -3.94
N ARG A 263 13.34 16.12 -3.73
CA ARG A 263 12.25 16.62 -4.58
C ARG A 263 12.75 16.84 -6.01
N ASP A 264 13.93 17.41 -6.17
CA ASP A 264 14.50 17.72 -7.48
C ASP A 264 14.81 16.42 -8.25
N VAL A 265 15.37 15.40 -7.59
CA VAL A 265 15.49 14.03 -8.15
C VAL A 265 14.13 13.44 -8.53
N LEU A 266 13.11 13.59 -7.67
CA LEU A 266 11.76 13.10 -7.96
C LEU A 266 11.12 13.82 -9.16
N HIS A 267 11.43 15.09 -9.38
CA HIS A 267 10.99 15.82 -10.58
C HIS A 267 11.68 15.30 -11.85
N GLU A 268 12.99 15.11 -11.81
CA GLU A 268 13.78 14.56 -12.93
C GLU A 268 13.30 13.16 -13.33
N LEU A 269 12.98 12.31 -12.35
CA LEU A 269 12.44 10.97 -12.55
C LEU A 269 10.93 10.95 -12.82
N ASN A 270 10.30 12.12 -12.95
CA ASN A 270 8.87 12.31 -13.19
C ASN A 270 7.95 11.57 -12.19
N ALA A 271 8.39 11.46 -10.94
CA ALA A 271 7.61 10.85 -9.88
C ALA A 271 6.37 11.69 -9.54
N ARG A 272 5.28 11.03 -9.12
CA ARG A 272 4.03 11.70 -8.78
C ARG A 272 4.12 12.30 -7.39
N MET A 273 4.11 13.62 -7.25
CA MET A 273 4.22 14.30 -5.96
C MET A 273 2.94 15.07 -5.60
N VAL A 274 2.57 15.03 -4.33
CA VAL A 274 1.48 15.86 -3.78
C VAL A 274 2.06 17.22 -3.38
N HIS A 275 1.52 18.32 -3.92
CA HIS A 275 2.11 19.67 -3.84
C HIS A 275 3.48 19.77 -4.53
N ARG A 276 3.57 19.18 -5.73
CA ARG A 276 4.77 19.13 -6.57
C ARG A 276 5.51 20.48 -6.68
N ASP A 277 4.77 21.58 -6.83
CA ASP A 277 5.33 22.91 -7.08
C ASP A 277 5.36 23.83 -5.84
N GLY A 278 5.10 23.29 -4.65
CA GLY A 278 5.13 24.05 -3.40
C GLY A 278 6.54 24.39 -2.94
N ALA A 279 6.68 25.48 -2.17
CA ALA A 279 7.91 25.75 -1.43
C ALA A 279 8.21 24.57 -0.48
N ILE A 280 9.48 24.23 -0.35
CA ILE A 280 9.88 23.03 0.40
C ILE A 280 9.56 23.16 1.89
N ASP A 281 9.63 24.37 2.44
CA ASP A 281 9.20 24.69 3.80
C ASP A 281 7.69 24.44 4.00
N ASP A 282 6.83 24.81 3.04
CA ASP A 282 5.39 24.56 3.13
C ASP A 282 5.06 23.05 3.10
N ILE A 283 5.80 22.30 2.27
CA ILE A 283 5.71 20.84 2.23
C ILE A 283 6.13 20.27 3.59
N PHE A 284 7.24 20.73 4.15
CA PHE A 284 7.69 20.29 5.46
C PHE A 284 6.71 20.69 6.57
N ASP A 285 6.11 21.86 6.55
CA ASP A 285 5.08 22.28 7.53
C ASP A 285 3.83 21.40 7.47
N CYS A 286 3.47 20.91 6.28
CA CYS A 286 2.45 19.88 6.15
C CYS A 286 2.85 18.58 6.84
N ALA A 287 4.08 18.12 6.62
CA ALA A 287 4.61 16.90 7.23
C ALA A 287 4.76 17.05 8.76
N TRP A 288 5.35 18.15 9.23
CA TRP A 288 5.65 18.46 10.63
C TRP A 288 4.41 18.38 11.51
N ARG A 289 3.27 18.89 11.06
CA ARG A 289 2.00 18.77 11.79
C ARG A 289 1.66 17.31 12.09
N MET A 290 1.87 16.41 11.14
CA MET A 290 1.63 14.98 11.31
C MET A 290 2.73 14.33 12.16
N LEU A 291 3.99 14.55 11.84
CA LEU A 291 5.15 13.99 12.55
C LEU A 291 5.11 14.36 14.05
N ARG A 292 4.81 15.62 14.39
CA ARG A 292 4.63 16.08 15.77
C ARG A 292 3.41 15.47 16.43
N MET A 293 2.25 15.45 15.76
CA MET A 293 1.02 14.87 16.32
C MET A 293 1.19 13.38 16.66
N ARG A 294 2.01 12.68 15.86
CA ARG A 294 2.31 11.26 16.03
C ARG A 294 3.50 10.98 16.96
N ARG A 295 4.14 12.03 17.50
CA ARG A 295 5.34 11.95 18.33
C ARG A 295 6.47 11.19 17.62
N MET A 296 6.62 11.40 16.32
CA MET A 296 7.76 10.87 15.55
C MET A 296 8.98 11.76 15.74
N LEU A 297 8.76 13.07 15.81
CA LEU A 297 9.79 14.08 15.99
C LEU A 297 9.45 15.03 17.15
N ALA A 298 10.48 15.57 17.79
CA ALA A 298 10.40 16.68 18.74
C ALA A 298 11.31 17.83 18.27
N LYS A 299 10.84 19.08 18.40
CA LYS A 299 11.65 20.26 18.09
C LYS A 299 12.63 20.50 19.24
N VAL A 300 13.93 20.55 18.93
CA VAL A 300 15.00 20.78 19.90
C VAL A 300 15.91 21.85 19.34
N GLY A 301 15.92 23.04 19.95
CA GLY A 301 16.63 24.21 19.43
C GLY A 301 16.24 24.54 17.98
N ALA A 302 17.24 24.59 17.11
CA ALA A 302 17.09 24.88 15.67
C ALA A 302 16.86 23.62 14.81
N GLY A 303 16.57 22.47 15.41
CA GLY A 303 16.39 21.21 14.69
C GLY A 303 15.34 20.28 15.30
N TYR A 304 15.45 19.01 14.93
CA TYR A 304 14.49 17.97 15.26
C TYR A 304 15.20 16.71 15.75
N ALA A 305 14.77 16.22 16.91
CA ALA A 305 15.15 14.92 17.43
C ALA A 305 14.13 13.86 17.00
N ILE A 306 14.61 12.73 16.48
CA ILE A 306 13.82 11.55 16.17
C ILE A 306 13.55 10.81 17.48
N LEU A 307 12.26 10.59 17.79
CA LEU A 307 11.91 9.91 19.03
C LEU A 307 12.11 8.39 18.87
N PRO A 308 12.98 7.74 19.68
CA PRO A 308 13.36 6.33 19.47
C PRO A 308 12.18 5.37 19.35
N ALA A 309 11.14 5.59 20.17
CA ALA A 309 9.92 4.79 20.17
C ALA A 309 9.13 4.80 18.85
N ASN A 310 9.37 5.78 17.97
CA ASN A 310 8.69 5.92 16.68
C ASN A 310 9.65 5.94 15.49
N ARG A 311 10.95 5.63 15.68
CA ARG A 311 11.92 5.50 14.58
C ARG A 311 11.50 4.45 13.53
N PRO A 312 10.93 3.29 13.90
CA PRO A 312 10.39 2.34 12.90
C PRO A 312 9.28 2.92 12.02
N LEU A 313 8.53 3.93 12.51
CA LEU A 313 7.54 4.62 11.67
C LEU A 313 8.22 5.50 10.62
N VAL A 314 9.36 6.12 10.95
CA VAL A 314 10.14 6.90 9.96
C VAL A 314 10.57 5.98 8.83
N SER A 315 11.15 4.82 9.15
CA SER A 315 11.51 3.80 8.15
C SER A 315 10.28 3.35 7.35
N TYR A 316 9.16 3.06 8.00
CA TYR A 316 7.91 2.64 7.33
C TYR A 316 7.46 3.63 6.24
N TYR A 317 7.41 4.93 6.54
CA TYR A 317 6.99 5.93 5.55
C TYR A 317 8.08 6.19 4.48
N ALA A 318 9.36 6.15 4.85
CA ALA A 318 10.47 6.28 3.90
C ALA A 318 10.50 5.13 2.88
N ASN A 319 10.32 3.90 3.34
CA ASN A 319 10.29 2.68 2.54
C ASN A 319 9.21 2.70 1.45
N SER A 320 8.13 3.48 1.64
CA SER A 320 7.05 3.59 0.67
C SER A 320 7.44 4.27 -0.64
N ILE A 321 8.51 5.07 -0.62
CA ILE A 321 9.00 5.83 -1.78
C ILE A 321 10.49 5.60 -2.08
N ALA A 322 11.19 4.78 -1.29
CA ALA A 322 12.64 4.61 -1.42
C ALA A 322 13.08 4.19 -2.83
N HIS A 323 12.27 3.41 -3.55
CA HIS A 323 12.55 3.00 -4.95
C HIS A 323 12.43 4.14 -5.97
N LEU A 324 11.85 5.28 -5.61
CA LEU A 324 11.70 6.47 -6.47
C LEU A 324 12.84 7.48 -6.29
N LEU A 325 13.69 7.32 -5.27
CA LEU A 325 14.64 8.36 -4.85
C LEU A 325 16.00 8.30 -5.56
N GLY A 326 16.14 7.51 -6.63
CA GLY A 326 17.36 7.41 -7.42
C GLY A 326 18.62 7.23 -6.53
N PRO A 327 19.58 8.16 -6.56
CA PRO A 327 20.83 8.06 -5.76
C PRO A 327 20.61 7.94 -4.24
N PHE A 328 19.52 8.49 -3.70
CA PHE A 328 19.26 8.44 -2.26
C PHE A 328 18.65 7.11 -1.79
N ALA A 329 18.26 6.23 -2.73
CA ALA A 329 17.59 4.97 -2.40
C ALA A 329 18.44 4.07 -1.49
N GLU A 330 19.75 3.99 -1.73
CA GLU A 330 20.65 3.14 -0.95
C GLU A 330 20.80 3.64 0.49
N GLY A 331 21.02 4.95 0.69
CA GLY A 331 21.13 5.54 2.02
C GLY A 331 19.85 5.35 2.85
N VAL A 332 18.68 5.51 2.23
CA VAL A 332 17.39 5.27 2.89
C VAL A 332 17.24 3.78 3.29
N ARG A 333 17.66 2.85 2.42
CA ARG A 333 17.56 1.40 2.66
C ARG A 333 18.57 0.89 3.70
N ALA A 334 19.79 1.42 3.70
CA ALA A 334 20.85 0.98 4.62
C ALA A 334 20.45 1.17 6.10
N ARG A 335 19.71 2.25 6.38
CA ARG A 335 19.25 2.57 7.74
C ARG A 335 17.98 1.83 8.17
N ASP A 336 17.27 1.21 7.22
CA ASP A 336 16.14 0.30 7.49
C ASP A 336 16.61 -1.04 8.08
N SER A 337 17.81 -1.50 7.70
CA SER A 337 18.41 -2.75 8.20
C SER A 337 19.09 -2.66 9.57
N LEU A 338 19.15 -1.48 10.18
CA LEU A 338 19.71 -1.34 11.53
C LEU A 338 18.67 -1.82 12.55
N PRO A 339 19.01 -2.77 13.45
CA PRO A 339 18.14 -3.12 14.56
C PRO A 339 17.71 -1.85 15.28
N ALA A 340 16.44 -1.76 15.67
CA ALA A 340 16.01 -0.73 16.59
C ALA A 340 16.90 -0.85 17.84
N LEU A 341 17.88 0.06 17.96
CA LEU A 341 18.95 0.03 18.94
C LEU A 341 18.45 -0.47 20.30
N GLU A 342 19.19 -1.45 20.81
CA GLU A 342 19.06 -2.13 22.10
C GLU A 342 18.41 -1.21 23.14
N ARG A 343 17.20 -1.59 23.55
CA ARG A 343 16.60 -1.00 24.75
C ARG A 343 17.35 -1.51 25.96
N GLY A 344 18.27 -0.72 26.49
CA GLY A 344 18.75 -0.86 27.86
C GLY A 344 20.26 -0.69 27.99
N GLY A 345 20.68 0.43 28.58
CA GLY A 345 22.09 0.61 28.94
C GLY A 345 22.52 2.05 29.22
N PHE A 346 21.73 2.85 29.94
CA PHE A 346 22.28 3.95 30.73
C PHE A 346 21.61 3.89 32.10
N GLY A 347 22.36 3.31 33.04
CA GLY A 347 22.15 3.49 34.47
C GLY A 347 22.68 4.83 34.94
#